data_AF-A0A432F793-F1
#
_entry.id   AF-A0A432F793-F1
#
_cell.length_a   1.000
_cell.length_b   1.000
_cell.length_c   1.000
_cell.angle_alpha   90.00
_cell.angle_beta   90.00
_cell.angle_gamma   90.00
#
_symmetry.space_group_name_H-M   'P 1'
#
loop_
_entity.id
_entity.type
_entity.pdbx_description
1 polymer ?
#
loop_
_entity_poly.entity_id
_entity_poly.type
_entity_poly.pdbx_seq_one_letter_code
_entity_poly.pdbx_strand_id
1 'polypeptide(L)'
;MNEFSYSNLKDEWKRIDQALIPPDLFVSMPQPECKGLTLLTDVMINATVCKLGPRVGLITAPYSDDIEIVLDVAETIERRLPAPWNGFWNNERDNDRGREGDRHLETWVRNSKTGANTKVCIAATGEGYVPAIDDCVSFVLWAEAGFPYPPTTLDDRILFVRDPEHYEAEKARKKEALRAAQQAELLRKDLAREKSLAETKALFQLELEVRRVRNLGWHELMAEHESADPPTDAISSALYQLRDSLLTLPAPGHPIGQLTNDL
;
A
#
# COMPACT_ATOMS: atom_id res chain seq x y z
N MET A 1 -21.33 26.85 37.22
CA MET A 1 -19.89 27.10 37.35
C MET A 1 -19.48 26.52 38.68
N ASN A 2 -18.82 25.35 38.70
CA ASN A 2 -18.29 24.78 39.94
C ASN A 2 -17.01 25.54 40.29
N GLU A 3 -16.95 26.14 41.47
CA GLU A 3 -15.70 26.65 42.04
C GLU A 3 -14.76 25.47 42.28
N PHE A 4 -13.84 25.23 41.33
CA PHE A 4 -12.72 24.32 41.54
C PHE A 4 -11.75 24.97 42.52
N SER A 5 -11.82 24.57 43.79
CA SER A 5 -10.79 24.89 44.80
C SER A 5 -9.43 24.33 44.35
N TYR A 6 -8.34 25.05 44.62
CA TYR A 6 -6.95 24.62 44.35
C TYR A 6 -6.62 23.21 44.92
N SER A 7 -7.23 22.81 46.03
CA SER A 7 -7.09 21.47 46.60
C SER A 7 -7.65 20.40 45.67
N ASN A 8 -8.83 20.65 45.08
CA ASN A 8 -9.51 19.70 44.20
C ASN A 8 -8.73 19.51 42.89
N LEU A 9 -8.14 20.59 42.37
CA LEU A 9 -7.31 20.52 41.16
C LEU A 9 -6.06 19.65 41.39
N LYS A 10 -5.39 19.83 42.53
CA LYS A 10 -4.19 19.04 42.88
C LYS A 10 -4.51 17.55 43.07
N ASP A 11 -5.65 17.24 43.67
CA ASP A 11 -6.08 15.86 43.86
C ASP A 11 -6.50 15.21 42.53
N GLU A 12 -7.16 15.96 41.64
CA GLU A 12 -7.53 15.47 40.32
C GLU A 12 -6.32 15.25 39.41
N TRP A 13 -5.36 16.17 39.44
CA TRP A 13 -4.05 16.00 38.81
C TRP A 13 -3.40 14.68 39.23
N LYS A 14 -3.29 14.46 40.54
CA LYS A 14 -2.68 13.24 41.08
C LYS A 14 -3.45 11.99 40.66
N ARG A 15 -4.78 12.06 40.62
CA ARG A 15 -5.64 10.95 40.17
C ARG A 15 -5.39 10.59 38.71
N ILE A 16 -5.29 11.58 37.82
CA ILE A 16 -5.07 11.38 36.39
C ILE A 16 -3.66 10.86 36.14
N ASP A 17 -2.65 11.49 36.73
CA ASP A 17 -1.24 11.09 36.61
C ASP A 17 -1.04 9.62 36.98
N GLN A 18 -1.58 9.19 38.13
CA GLN A 18 -1.52 7.80 38.60
C GLN A 18 -2.37 6.82 37.77
N ALA A 19 -3.40 7.31 37.09
CA ALA A 19 -4.22 6.49 36.19
C ALA A 19 -3.58 6.33 34.81
N LEU A 20 -2.76 7.29 34.38
CA LEU A 20 -2.09 7.25 33.07
C LEU A 20 -0.77 6.49 33.13
N ILE A 21 -0.01 6.56 34.21
CA ILE A 21 1.34 5.99 34.27
C ILE A 21 1.47 5.04 35.47
N PRO A 22 1.77 3.75 35.24
CA PRO A 22 2.12 2.81 36.30
C PRO A 22 3.34 3.29 37.10
N PRO A 23 3.40 3.05 38.43
CA PRO A 23 4.51 3.49 39.27
C PRO A 23 5.89 3.02 38.79
N ASP A 24 5.99 1.80 38.29
CA ASP A 24 7.24 1.21 37.80
C ASP A 24 7.73 1.92 36.53
N LEU A 25 6.80 2.34 35.66
CA LEU A 25 7.11 3.10 34.45
C LEU A 25 7.58 4.51 34.81
N PHE A 26 6.91 5.17 35.76
CA PHE A 26 7.24 6.54 36.16
C PHE A 26 8.70 6.71 36.59
N VAL A 27 9.27 5.71 37.28
CA VAL A 27 10.67 5.75 37.74
C VAL A 27 11.69 5.62 36.60
N SER A 28 11.30 4.97 35.50
CA SER A 28 12.19 4.69 34.35
C SER A 28 12.07 5.72 33.22
N MET A 29 11.08 6.61 33.28
CA MET A 29 10.84 7.63 32.25
C MET A 29 11.96 8.70 32.22
N PRO A 30 12.48 9.05 31.03
CA PRO A 30 13.43 10.15 30.88
C PRO A 30 12.73 11.50 31.05
N GLN A 31 13.50 12.54 31.38
CA GLN A 31 12.95 13.87 31.69
C GLN A 31 11.99 14.46 30.62
N PRO A 32 12.22 14.29 29.30
CA PRO A 32 11.26 14.73 28.29
C PRO A 32 9.87 14.10 28.43
N GLU A 33 9.80 12.79 28.72
CA GLU A 33 8.53 12.09 28.94
C GLU A 33 7.84 12.61 30.20
N CYS A 34 8.57 12.83 31.30
CA CYS A 34 7.98 13.38 32.54
C CYS A 34 7.41 14.80 32.34
N LYS A 35 8.08 15.64 31.51
CA LYS A 35 7.55 16.96 31.15
C LYS A 35 6.29 16.84 30.29
N GLY A 36 6.30 15.94 29.31
CA GLY A 36 5.12 15.64 28.49
C GLY A 36 3.93 15.18 29.34
N LEU A 37 4.17 14.36 30.38
CA LEU A 37 3.12 13.85 31.26
C LEU A 37 2.36 14.97 31.98
N THR A 38 3.07 16.03 32.36
CA THR A 38 2.47 17.22 32.96
C THR A 38 1.47 17.87 31.98
N LEU A 39 1.87 18.02 30.72
CA LEU A 39 1.00 18.53 29.66
C LEU A 39 -0.18 17.59 29.36
N LEU A 40 0.05 16.28 29.29
CA LEU A 40 -1.01 15.30 29.06
C LEU A 40 -2.05 15.33 30.18
N THR A 41 -1.61 15.45 31.43
CA THR A 41 -2.50 15.58 32.58
C THR A 41 -3.35 16.84 32.48
N ASP A 42 -2.74 17.98 32.15
CA ASP A 42 -3.46 19.24 31.91
C ASP A 42 -4.51 19.13 30.81
N VAL A 43 -4.14 18.52 29.68
CA VAL A 43 -5.07 18.31 28.55
C VAL A 43 -6.21 17.38 28.96
N MET A 44 -5.92 16.31 29.70
CA MET A 44 -6.93 15.35 30.17
C MET A 44 -7.88 15.94 31.20
N ILE A 45 -7.46 16.89 32.04
CA ILE A 45 -8.34 17.61 32.97
C ILE A 45 -9.37 18.44 32.21
N ASN A 46 -8.96 19.04 31.09
CA ASN A 46 -9.81 19.89 30.27
C ASN A 46 -10.53 19.13 29.15
N ALA A 47 -10.22 17.85 28.96
CA ALA A 47 -10.82 17.01 27.92
C ALA A 47 -12.31 16.80 28.18
N THR A 48 -13.11 16.91 27.12
CA THR A 48 -14.58 16.74 27.17
C THR A 48 -15.03 15.41 26.57
N VAL A 49 -14.23 14.89 25.64
CA VAL A 49 -14.47 13.68 24.86
C VAL A 49 -13.68 12.51 25.44
N CYS A 50 -12.39 12.71 25.70
CA CYS A 50 -11.51 11.67 26.23
C CYS A 50 -11.79 11.35 27.69
N LYS A 51 -11.70 10.06 28.05
CA LYS A 51 -11.88 9.55 29.41
C LYS A 51 -10.74 8.62 29.79
N LEU A 52 -10.42 8.57 31.08
CA LEU A 52 -9.56 7.52 31.60
C LEU A 52 -10.20 6.15 31.35
N GLY A 53 -9.41 5.22 30.83
CA GLY A 53 -9.85 3.86 30.56
C GLY A 53 -10.03 3.05 31.85
N PRO A 54 -10.57 1.82 31.73
CA PRO A 54 -10.85 0.96 32.89
C PRO A 54 -9.59 0.39 33.55
N ARG A 55 -8.42 0.49 32.89
CA ARG A 55 -7.12 0.06 33.42
C ARG A 55 -6.17 1.25 33.43
N VAL A 56 -5.21 1.19 34.34
CA VAL A 56 -4.08 2.12 34.37
C VAL A 56 -3.35 2.07 33.02
N GLY A 57 -2.92 3.21 32.51
CA GLY A 57 -2.28 3.31 31.20
C GLY A 57 -3.21 3.71 30.07
N LEU A 58 -4.53 3.66 30.26
CA LEU A 58 -5.46 3.74 29.14
C LEU A 58 -6.20 5.07 29.06
N ILE A 59 -6.34 5.58 27.84
CA ILE A 59 -7.26 6.68 27.48
C ILE A 59 -8.28 6.11 26.49
N THR A 60 -9.57 6.33 26.75
CA THR A 60 -10.66 5.94 25.85
C THR A 60 -11.30 7.18 25.26
N ALA A 61 -11.49 7.18 23.94
CA ALA A 61 -12.13 8.23 23.19
C ALA A 61 -13.28 7.66 22.34
N PRO A 62 -14.52 8.17 22.44
CA PRO A 62 -15.60 7.77 21.56
C PRO A 62 -15.34 8.26 20.13
N TYR A 63 -15.44 7.38 19.15
CA TYR A 63 -15.34 7.71 17.72
C TYR A 63 -16.72 7.82 17.07
N SER A 64 -17.65 6.94 17.46
CA SER A 64 -19.05 6.97 17.05
C SER A 64 -19.92 6.22 18.07
N ASP A 65 -21.24 6.19 17.89
CA ASP A 65 -22.19 5.62 18.87
C ASP A 65 -21.87 4.19 19.33
N ASP A 66 -21.25 3.38 18.46
CA ASP A 66 -20.90 1.98 18.72
C ASP A 66 -19.39 1.74 18.80
N ILE A 67 -18.54 2.74 18.51
CA ILE A 67 -17.08 2.56 18.43
C ILE A 67 -16.34 3.51 19.36
N GLU A 68 -15.40 2.93 20.09
CA GLU A 68 -14.42 3.63 20.92
C GLU A 68 -13.00 3.29 20.46
N ILE A 69 -12.13 4.29 20.46
CA ILE A 69 -10.69 4.12 20.25
C ILE A 69 -10.03 4.25 21.61
N VAL A 70 -9.19 3.28 21.94
CA VAL A 70 -8.44 3.30 23.19
C VAL A 70 -6.96 3.37 22.86
N LEU A 71 -6.29 4.31 23.54
CA LEU A 71 -4.86 4.49 23.54
C LEU A 71 -4.28 3.89 24.81
N ASP A 72 -3.27 3.03 24.67
CA ASP A 72 -2.42 2.57 25.76
C ASP A 72 -1.17 3.46 25.85
N VAL A 73 -1.25 4.47 26.72
CA VAL A 73 -0.18 5.44 26.96
C VAL A 73 1.06 4.75 27.53
N ALA A 74 0.85 3.81 28.46
CA ALA A 74 1.95 3.09 29.10
C ALA A 74 2.71 2.21 28.09
N GLU A 75 1.99 1.36 27.33
CA GLU A 75 2.60 0.50 26.30
C GLU A 75 3.27 1.34 25.20
N THR A 76 2.68 2.50 24.84
CA THR A 76 3.25 3.44 23.87
C THR A 76 4.60 4.00 24.34
N ILE A 77 4.73 4.38 25.62
CA ILE A 77 6.00 4.86 26.19
C ILE A 77 7.01 3.71 26.28
N GLU A 78 6.62 2.58 26.86
CA GLU A 78 7.50 1.42 27.05
C GLU A 78 8.12 0.93 25.74
N ARG A 79 7.35 0.94 24.65
CA ARG A 79 7.81 0.55 23.31
C ARG A 79 8.92 1.45 22.77
N ARG A 80 8.97 2.71 23.20
CA ARG A 80 9.94 3.72 22.72
C ARG A 80 11.12 3.93 23.65
N LEU A 81 11.10 3.37 24.87
CA LEU A 81 12.24 3.40 25.76
C LEU A 81 13.34 2.44 25.27
N PRO A 82 14.63 2.85 25.30
CA PRO A 82 15.73 2.00 24.87
C PRO A 82 15.89 0.78 25.79
N ALA A 83 16.41 -0.32 25.23
CA ALA A 83 16.48 -1.63 25.85
C ALA A 83 17.56 -1.91 26.94
N PRO A 84 18.19 -0.96 27.67
CA PRO A 84 18.91 -1.33 28.90
C PRO A 84 17.99 -1.66 30.10
N TRP A 85 16.68 -1.39 30.01
CA TRP A 85 15.71 -1.50 31.11
C TRP A 85 14.78 -2.72 31.01
N ASN A 86 15.02 -3.66 30.08
CA ASN A 86 14.19 -4.86 29.87
C ASN A 86 14.78 -6.14 30.51
N GLY A 87 15.28 -6.03 31.75
CA GLY A 87 15.83 -7.18 32.49
C GLY A 87 14.79 -8.08 33.16
N PHE A 88 13.52 -7.67 33.25
CA PHE A 88 12.49 -8.39 34.02
C PHE A 88 11.45 -9.14 33.17
N TRP A 89 11.31 -8.84 31.88
CA TRP A 89 10.32 -9.46 30.98
C TRP A 89 10.94 -9.83 29.63
N ASN A 90 12.03 -10.59 29.64
CA ASN A 90 12.62 -11.15 28.42
C ASN A 90 11.77 -12.31 27.91
N ASN A 91 10.81 -12.02 27.03
CA ASN A 91 10.40 -12.97 25.99
C ASN A 91 10.99 -12.48 24.66
N GLU A 92 11.70 -13.37 23.98
CA GLU A 92 12.49 -13.18 22.75
C GLU A 92 11.68 -12.75 21.50
N ARG A 93 10.56 -12.03 21.66
CA ARG A 93 9.64 -11.62 20.57
C ARG A 93 9.76 -10.17 20.12
N ASP A 94 10.47 -9.30 20.85
CA ASP A 94 10.39 -7.85 20.64
C ASP A 94 11.72 -7.20 20.22
N ASN A 95 12.30 -7.64 19.10
CA ASN A 95 13.49 -7.01 18.50
C ASN A 95 13.20 -5.64 17.83
N ASP A 96 11.98 -5.12 17.92
CA ASP A 96 11.55 -3.86 17.26
C ASP A 96 11.38 -2.67 18.21
N ARG A 97 11.64 -2.82 19.51
CA ARG A 97 11.51 -1.72 20.50
C ARG A 97 12.67 -0.73 20.43
N GLY A 98 12.38 0.56 20.63
CA GLY A 98 13.38 1.62 20.66
C GLY A 98 14.00 2.00 19.31
N ARG A 99 13.34 1.68 18.17
CA ARG A 99 13.78 2.16 16.85
C ARG A 99 13.66 3.69 16.79
N GLU A 100 14.75 4.37 16.47
CA GLU A 100 14.78 5.80 16.15
C GLU A 100 13.81 6.05 14.97
N GLY A 101 12.56 6.43 15.26
CA GLY A 101 11.51 6.65 14.27
C GLY A 101 10.22 5.84 14.46
N ASP A 102 10.12 4.93 15.44
CA ASP A 102 8.85 4.28 15.76
C ASP A 102 7.90 5.25 16.46
N ARG A 103 7.09 5.97 15.66
CA ARG A 103 6.05 6.88 16.14
C ARG A 103 4.65 6.25 16.18
N HIS A 104 4.58 4.92 16.25
CA HIS A 104 3.30 4.24 16.43
C HIS A 104 2.77 4.46 17.85
N LEU A 105 1.44 4.56 17.92
CA LEU A 105 0.67 4.56 19.15
C LEU A 105 0.10 3.16 19.36
N GLU A 106 0.22 2.62 20.57
CA GLU A 106 -0.44 1.38 20.94
C GLU A 106 -1.93 1.66 21.13
N THR A 107 -2.71 1.31 20.11
CA THR A 107 -4.14 1.67 20.05
C THR A 107 -4.98 0.46 19.67
N TRP A 108 -6.21 0.42 20.17
CA TRP A 108 -7.21 -0.54 19.74
C TRP A 108 -8.56 0.10 19.49
N VAL A 109 -9.30 -0.48 18.55
CA VAL A 109 -10.69 -0.17 18.28
C VAL A 109 -11.55 -1.15 19.07
N ARG A 110 -12.58 -0.65 19.74
CA ARG A 110 -13.55 -1.46 20.49
C ARG A 110 -14.96 -1.11 20.07
N ASN A 111 -15.78 -2.13 19.82
CA ASN A 111 -17.22 -1.98 19.72
C ASN A 111 -17.83 -1.93 21.13
N SER A 112 -18.48 -0.83 21.49
CA SER A 112 -19.11 -0.68 22.80
C SER A 112 -20.34 -1.58 22.99
N LYS A 113 -21.00 -1.99 21.89
CA LYS A 113 -22.21 -2.83 21.91
C LYS A 113 -21.90 -4.31 21.94
N THR A 114 -20.92 -4.76 21.14
CA THR A 114 -20.58 -6.20 21.03
C THR A 114 -19.39 -6.61 21.90
N GLY A 115 -18.59 -5.64 22.36
CA GLY A 115 -17.33 -5.90 23.09
C GLY A 115 -16.18 -6.37 22.21
N ALA A 116 -16.39 -6.55 20.90
CA ALA A 116 -15.35 -6.91 19.96
C ALA A 116 -14.26 -5.84 19.93
N ASN A 117 -12.99 -6.25 19.88
CA ASN A 117 -11.87 -5.32 19.79
C ASN A 117 -10.77 -5.83 18.86
N THR A 118 -9.93 -4.92 18.38
CA THR A 118 -8.73 -5.25 17.59
C THR A 118 -7.70 -4.15 17.76
N LYS A 119 -6.40 -4.51 17.76
CA LYS A 119 -5.33 -3.53 17.64
C LYS A 119 -5.42 -2.78 16.30
N VAL A 120 -5.12 -1.49 16.32
CA VAL A 120 -5.05 -0.61 15.16
C VAL A 120 -3.68 0.06 15.10
N CYS A 121 -3.21 0.30 13.88
CA CYS A 121 -1.93 0.95 13.64
C CYS A 121 -2.19 2.44 13.38
N ILE A 122 -1.85 3.29 14.35
CA ILE A 122 -1.90 4.75 14.23
C ILE A 122 -0.49 5.26 14.49
N ALA A 123 0.05 6.08 13.60
CA ALA A 123 1.37 6.68 13.75
C ALA A 123 1.29 8.19 13.55
N ALA A 124 2.05 8.93 14.35
CA ALA A 124 2.19 10.36 14.16
C ALA A 124 2.99 10.66 12.88
N THR A 125 2.59 11.70 12.14
CA THR A 125 3.14 12.04 10.81
C THR A 125 4.35 12.96 10.84
N GLY A 126 4.79 13.42 12.02
CA GLY A 126 5.90 14.36 12.14
C GLY A 126 7.28 13.69 12.04
N GLU A 127 8.28 14.44 11.58
CA GLU A 127 9.67 13.99 11.50
C GLU A 127 10.43 14.23 12.81
N GLY A 128 11.48 13.44 13.04
CA GLY A 128 12.39 13.57 14.17
C GLY A 128 11.94 12.84 15.44
N TYR A 129 12.83 12.88 16.44
CA TYR A 129 12.55 12.30 17.75
C TYR A 129 11.63 13.23 18.55
N VAL A 130 10.49 12.68 18.97
CA VAL A 130 9.50 13.35 19.81
C VAL A 130 9.12 12.36 20.93
N PRO A 131 9.00 12.82 22.20
CA PRO A 131 8.55 11.99 23.30
C PRO A 131 7.25 11.25 22.98
N ALA A 132 7.12 10.02 23.46
CA ALA A 132 5.94 9.19 23.28
C ALA A 132 4.68 9.89 23.82
N ILE A 133 4.81 10.60 24.94
CA ILE A 133 3.71 11.34 25.54
C ILE A 133 3.22 12.48 24.65
N ASP A 134 4.08 13.18 23.92
CA ASP A 134 3.64 14.27 23.03
C ASP A 134 2.72 13.73 21.91
N ASP A 135 2.96 12.50 21.44
CA ASP A 135 2.06 11.81 20.52
C ASP A 135 0.75 11.38 21.20
N CYS A 136 0.79 11.01 22.49
CA CYS A 136 -0.41 10.73 23.28
C CYS A 136 -1.25 12.00 23.50
N VAL A 137 -0.61 13.15 23.76
CA VAL A 137 -1.28 14.47 23.84
C VAL A 137 -1.94 14.78 22.50
N SER A 138 -1.20 14.59 21.40
CA SER A 138 -1.71 14.81 20.06
C SER A 138 -2.93 13.93 19.75
N PHE A 139 -2.93 12.67 20.22
CA PHE A 139 -4.09 11.79 20.12
C PHE A 139 -5.31 12.34 20.88
N VAL A 140 -5.14 12.83 22.11
CA VAL A 140 -6.25 13.41 22.89
C VAL A 140 -6.82 14.64 22.18
N LEU A 141 -5.96 15.54 21.70
CA LEU A 141 -6.40 16.72 20.94
C LEU A 141 -7.10 16.34 19.63
N TRP A 142 -6.61 15.30 18.95
CA TRP A 142 -7.20 14.78 17.73
C TRP A 142 -8.59 14.17 17.98
N ALA A 143 -8.77 13.48 19.11
CA ALA A 143 -10.05 12.97 19.56
C ALA A 143 -11.04 14.08 19.93
N GLU A 144 -10.61 15.11 20.66
CA GLU A 144 -11.44 16.29 20.97
C GLU A 144 -11.89 17.03 19.70
N ALA A 145 -11.07 17.01 18.64
CA ALA A 145 -11.44 17.54 17.33
C ALA A 145 -12.40 16.65 16.52
N GLY A 146 -12.79 15.48 17.06
CA GLY A 146 -13.67 14.53 16.39
C GLY A 146 -12.98 13.67 15.34
N PHE A 147 -11.68 13.39 15.51
CA PHE A 147 -10.88 12.55 14.61
C PHE A 147 -10.88 13.00 13.13
N PRO A 148 -10.53 14.26 12.82
CA PRO A 148 -10.44 14.71 11.43
C PRO A 148 -9.41 13.90 10.64
N TYR A 149 -9.75 13.51 9.41
CA TYR A 149 -8.88 12.77 8.48
C TYR A 149 -8.26 11.48 9.08
N PRO A 150 -9.09 10.49 9.48
CA PRO A 150 -8.57 9.25 10.05
C PRO A 150 -7.70 8.47 9.07
N PRO A 151 -6.66 7.77 9.56
CA PRO A 151 -5.85 6.90 8.70
C PRO A 151 -6.71 5.73 8.22
N THR A 152 -6.47 5.27 7.00
CA THR A 152 -7.24 4.15 6.41
C THR A 152 -7.12 2.85 7.21
N THR A 153 -6.02 2.68 7.96
CA THR A 153 -5.84 1.57 8.89
C THR A 153 -6.88 1.55 10.01
N LEU A 154 -7.38 2.72 10.43
CA LEU A 154 -8.44 2.83 11.41
C LEU A 154 -9.79 2.45 10.81
N ASP A 155 -10.13 2.97 9.63
CA ASP A 155 -11.37 2.62 8.93
C ASP A 155 -11.49 1.11 8.68
N ASP A 156 -10.40 0.47 8.22
CA ASP A 156 -10.35 -0.97 8.00
C ASP A 156 -10.63 -1.76 9.29
N ARG A 157 -10.08 -1.32 10.43
CA ARG A 157 -10.27 -1.98 11.73
C ARG A 157 -11.65 -1.72 12.33
N ILE A 158 -12.25 -0.56 12.07
CA ILE A 158 -13.63 -0.25 12.42
C ILE A 158 -14.58 -1.18 11.65
N LEU A 159 -14.39 -1.34 10.34
CA LEU A 159 -15.18 -2.27 9.53
C LEU A 159 -15.10 -3.70 10.07
N PHE A 160 -13.88 -4.17 10.38
CA PHE A 160 -13.68 -5.49 10.98
C PHE A 160 -14.43 -5.68 12.31
N VAL A 161 -14.39 -4.68 13.19
CA VAL A 161 -15.02 -4.76 14.52
C VAL A 161 -16.55 -4.61 14.47
N ARG A 162 -17.08 -3.93 13.45
CA ARG A 162 -18.54 -3.82 13.22
C ARG A 162 -19.13 -5.07 12.58
N ASP A 163 -18.47 -5.57 11.54
CA ASP A 163 -18.94 -6.73 10.78
C ASP A 163 -17.73 -7.58 10.31
N PRO A 164 -17.28 -8.51 11.15
CA PRO A 164 -16.15 -9.38 10.82
C PRO A 164 -16.40 -10.25 9.58
N GLU A 165 -17.65 -10.69 9.37
CA GLU A 165 -18.00 -11.57 8.25
C GLU A 165 -17.95 -10.81 6.93
N HIS A 166 -18.55 -9.62 6.89
CA HIS A 166 -18.48 -8.75 5.72
C HIS A 166 -17.04 -8.35 5.40
N TYR A 167 -16.25 -8.01 6.43
CA TYR A 167 -14.84 -7.66 6.25
C TYR A 167 -14.03 -8.80 5.62
N GLU A 168 -14.15 -10.03 6.13
CA GLU A 168 -13.40 -11.16 5.56
C GLU A 168 -13.89 -11.54 4.16
N ALA A 169 -15.19 -11.40 3.86
CA ALA A 169 -15.72 -11.61 2.51
C ALA A 169 -15.16 -10.58 1.50
N GLU A 170 -15.15 -9.30 1.85
CA GLU A 170 -14.57 -8.24 1.01
C GLU A 170 -13.07 -8.43 0.79
N LYS A 171 -12.35 -8.80 1.84
CA LYS A 171 -10.92 -9.10 1.77
C LYS A 171 -10.63 -10.32 0.90
N ALA A 172 -11.47 -11.37 0.96
CA ALA A 172 -11.38 -12.52 0.07
C ALA A 172 -11.62 -12.10 -1.39
N ARG A 173 -12.68 -11.32 -1.65
CA ARG A 173 -13.00 -10.79 -2.98
C ARG A 173 -11.86 -9.95 -3.57
N LYS A 174 -11.25 -9.06 -2.77
CA LYS A 174 -10.08 -8.25 -3.20
C LYS A 174 -8.89 -9.14 -3.55
N LYS A 175 -8.61 -10.17 -2.76
CA LYS A 175 -7.53 -11.14 -3.03
C LYS A 175 -7.78 -11.94 -4.31
N GLU A 176 -9.01 -12.37 -4.55
CA GLU A 176 -9.39 -13.08 -5.77
C GLU A 176 -9.27 -12.18 -7.00
N ALA A 177 -9.77 -10.94 -6.94
CA ALA A 177 -9.62 -9.97 -8.00
C ALA A 177 -8.16 -9.67 -8.33
N LEU A 178 -7.30 -9.55 -7.31
CA LEU A 178 -5.86 -9.37 -7.50
C LEU A 178 -5.21 -10.57 -8.20
N ARG A 179 -5.54 -11.80 -7.77
CA ARG A 179 -5.03 -13.03 -8.42
C ARG A 179 -5.50 -13.13 -9.87
N ALA A 180 -6.78 -12.85 -10.12
CA ALA A 180 -7.33 -12.85 -11.48
C ALA A 180 -6.65 -11.81 -12.37
N ALA A 181 -6.39 -10.61 -11.85
CA ALA A 181 -5.67 -9.56 -12.58
C ALA A 181 -4.22 -9.97 -12.89
N GLN A 182 -3.51 -10.58 -11.94
CA GLN A 182 -2.16 -11.10 -12.14
C GLN A 182 -2.13 -12.21 -13.20
N GLN A 183 -3.08 -13.14 -13.16
CA GLN A 183 -3.21 -14.20 -14.17
C GLN A 183 -3.51 -13.63 -15.55
N ALA A 184 -4.45 -12.68 -15.65
CA ALA A 184 -4.78 -12.02 -16.91
C ALA A 184 -3.58 -11.28 -17.51
N GLU A 185 -2.77 -10.64 -16.68
CA GLU A 185 -1.55 -9.95 -17.12
C GLU A 185 -0.47 -10.93 -17.63
N LEU A 186 -0.30 -12.07 -16.95
CA LEU A 186 0.60 -13.13 -17.42
C LEU A 186 0.16 -13.68 -18.78
N LEU A 187 -1.13 -14.00 -18.93
CA LEU A 187 -1.69 -14.47 -20.20
C LEU A 187 -1.52 -13.45 -21.33
N ARG A 188 -1.69 -12.14 -21.04
CA ARG A 188 -1.42 -11.08 -22.02
C ARG A 188 0.03 -11.05 -22.47
N LYS A 189 0.97 -11.19 -21.54
CA LYS A 189 2.40 -11.24 -21.86
C LYS A 189 2.77 -12.44 -22.70
N ASP A 190 2.21 -13.61 -22.39
CA ASP A 190 2.48 -14.83 -23.15
C ASP A 190 1.88 -14.74 -24.57
N LEU A 191 0.65 -14.25 -24.70
CA LEU A 191 0.03 -14.01 -26.00
C LEU A 191 0.81 -12.99 -26.85
N ALA A 192 1.36 -11.94 -26.22
CA ALA A 192 2.21 -10.97 -26.92
C ALA A 192 3.53 -11.61 -27.40
N ARG A 193 4.15 -12.49 -26.59
CA ARG A 193 5.35 -13.24 -26.99
C ARG A 193 5.07 -14.18 -28.16
N GLU A 194 3.96 -14.91 -28.10
CA GLU A 194 3.56 -15.82 -29.18
C GLU A 194 3.33 -15.07 -30.49
N LYS A 195 2.64 -13.93 -30.45
CA LYS A 195 2.46 -13.05 -31.62
C LYS A 195 3.78 -12.58 -32.19
N SER A 196 4.67 -12.04 -31.35
CA SER A 196 5.99 -11.57 -31.79
C SER A 196 6.83 -12.69 -32.43
N LEU A 197 6.76 -13.90 -31.86
CA LEU A 197 7.46 -15.07 -32.40
C LEU A 197 6.83 -15.53 -33.73
N ALA A 198 5.51 -15.49 -33.86
CA ALA A 198 4.82 -15.80 -35.12
C ALA A 198 5.15 -14.78 -36.22
N GLU A 199 5.16 -13.48 -35.89
CA GLU A 199 5.57 -12.40 -36.80
C GLU A 199 7.01 -12.57 -37.26
N THR A 200 7.93 -12.83 -36.33
CA THR A 200 9.35 -13.06 -36.67
C THR A 200 9.52 -14.27 -37.59
N LYS A 201 8.79 -15.36 -37.33
CA LYS A 201 8.78 -16.53 -38.22
C LYS A 201 8.22 -16.21 -39.59
N ALA A 202 7.11 -15.47 -39.67
CA ALA A 202 6.49 -15.08 -40.94
C ALA A 202 7.42 -14.19 -41.77
N LEU A 203 8.09 -13.22 -41.14
CA LEU A 203 9.08 -12.36 -41.79
C LEU A 203 10.26 -13.17 -42.33
N PHE A 204 10.79 -14.11 -41.55
CA PHE A 204 11.88 -14.98 -41.98
C PHE A 204 11.48 -15.87 -43.17
N GLN A 205 10.27 -16.43 -43.16
CA GLN A 205 9.74 -17.21 -44.29
C GLN A 205 9.58 -16.37 -45.55
N LEU A 206 9.03 -15.16 -45.42
CA LEU A 206 8.92 -14.22 -46.53
C LEU A 206 10.31 -13.90 -47.11
N GLU A 207 11.31 -13.66 -46.26
CA GLU A 207 12.68 -13.38 -46.72
C GLU A 207 13.29 -14.56 -47.50
N LEU A 208 13.08 -15.79 -47.04
CA LEU A 208 13.52 -17.00 -47.76
C LEU A 208 12.86 -17.12 -49.13
N GLU A 209 11.55 -16.88 -49.22
CA GLU A 209 10.82 -16.91 -50.49
C GLU A 209 11.25 -15.79 -51.44
N VAL A 210 11.47 -14.58 -50.93
CA VAL A 210 12.02 -13.47 -51.72
C VAL A 210 13.39 -13.84 -52.30
N ARG A 211 14.26 -14.48 -51.51
CA ARG A 211 15.57 -14.97 -51.99
C ARG A 211 15.42 -16.08 -53.03
N ARG A 212 14.49 -17.02 -52.84
CA ARG A 212 14.18 -18.08 -53.83
C ARG A 212 13.77 -17.47 -55.16
N VAL A 213 12.78 -16.57 -55.14
CA VAL A 213 12.25 -15.91 -56.35
C VAL A 213 13.34 -15.14 -57.09
N ARG A 214 14.20 -14.41 -56.37
CA ARG A 214 15.33 -13.67 -56.97
C ARG A 214 16.38 -14.58 -57.64
N ASN A 215 16.44 -15.85 -57.23
CA ASN A 215 17.38 -16.82 -57.77
C ASN A 215 16.79 -17.68 -58.91
N LEU A 216 15.52 -17.49 -59.28
CA LEU A 216 14.90 -18.20 -60.40
C LEU A 216 15.49 -17.74 -61.74
N GLY A 217 15.57 -18.66 -62.70
CA GLY A 217 15.88 -18.30 -64.08
C GLY A 217 14.72 -17.54 -64.74
N TRP A 218 15.00 -16.74 -65.77
CA TRP A 218 13.99 -15.93 -66.47
C TRP A 218 12.75 -16.73 -66.94
N HIS A 219 12.96 -17.93 -67.48
CA HIS A 219 11.86 -18.80 -67.92
C HIS A 219 11.03 -19.34 -66.75
N GLU A 220 11.67 -19.67 -65.63
CA GLU A 220 11.01 -20.18 -64.42
C GLU A 220 10.19 -19.08 -63.74
N LEU A 221 10.73 -17.86 -63.70
CA LEU A 221 10.06 -16.68 -63.14
C LEU A 221 8.77 -16.32 -63.91
N MET A 222 8.82 -16.33 -65.25
CA MET A 222 7.65 -16.08 -66.09
C MET A 222 6.59 -17.18 -65.89
N ALA A 223 7.00 -18.45 -65.92
CA ALA A 223 6.09 -19.57 -65.71
C ALA A 223 5.39 -19.50 -64.34
N GLU A 224 6.13 -19.19 -63.27
CA GLU A 224 5.57 -19.08 -61.91
C GLU A 224 4.65 -17.85 -61.77
N HIS A 225 4.92 -16.74 -62.47
CA HIS A 225 4.05 -15.57 -62.47
C HIS A 225 2.74 -15.82 -63.24
N GLU A 226 2.82 -16.47 -64.40
CA GLU A 226 1.64 -16.80 -65.22
C GLU A 226 0.76 -17.88 -64.57
N SER A 227 1.35 -18.82 -63.83
CA SER A 227 0.61 -19.89 -63.15
C SER A 227 0.10 -19.49 -61.75
N ALA A 228 0.40 -18.28 -61.27
CA ALA A 228 0.04 -17.89 -59.92
C ALA A 228 -1.41 -17.41 -59.83
N ASP A 229 -2.10 -17.93 -58.82
CA ASP A 229 -3.43 -17.46 -58.44
C ASP A 229 -3.39 -16.01 -57.91
N PRO A 230 -4.51 -15.28 -57.97
CA PRO A 230 -4.62 -13.96 -57.37
C PRO A 230 -4.23 -14.00 -55.88
N PRO A 231 -3.44 -13.03 -55.40
CA PRO A 231 -2.93 -13.05 -54.03
C PRO A 231 -4.08 -12.94 -53.01
N THR A 232 -4.15 -13.88 -52.08
CA THR A 232 -5.18 -13.95 -51.03
C THR A 232 -4.74 -13.39 -49.69
N ASP A 233 -3.43 -13.21 -49.49
CA ASP A 233 -2.84 -12.67 -48.26
C ASP A 233 -1.67 -11.73 -48.58
N ALA A 234 -1.18 -11.03 -47.55
CA ALA A 234 -0.13 -10.03 -47.67
C ALA A 234 1.21 -10.61 -48.18
N ILE A 235 1.52 -11.87 -47.86
CA ILE A 235 2.75 -12.54 -48.29
C ILE A 235 2.65 -12.86 -49.78
N SER A 236 1.56 -13.48 -50.21
CA SER A 236 1.31 -13.74 -51.64
C SER A 236 1.28 -12.45 -52.46
N SER A 237 0.70 -11.37 -51.91
CA SER A 237 0.69 -10.06 -52.56
C SER A 237 2.10 -9.48 -52.73
N ALA A 238 2.92 -9.54 -51.69
CA ALA A 238 4.31 -9.07 -51.74
C ALA A 238 5.16 -9.88 -52.75
N LEU A 239 5.00 -11.20 -52.80
CA LEU A 239 5.69 -12.06 -53.76
C LEU A 239 5.18 -11.86 -55.19
N TYR A 240 3.89 -11.60 -55.39
CA TYR A 240 3.34 -11.24 -56.69
C TYR A 240 3.94 -9.93 -57.21
N GLN A 241 3.95 -8.88 -56.38
CA GLN A 241 4.57 -7.58 -56.71
C GLN A 241 6.07 -7.71 -56.99
N LEU A 242 6.79 -8.51 -56.21
CA LEU A 242 8.22 -8.75 -56.46
C LEU A 242 8.45 -9.40 -57.83
N ARG A 243 7.67 -10.43 -58.19
CA ARG A 243 7.79 -11.09 -59.50
C ARG A 243 7.46 -10.13 -60.63
N ASP A 244 6.38 -9.36 -60.51
CA ASP A 244 5.99 -8.33 -61.48
C ASP A 244 7.09 -7.28 -61.67
N SER A 245 7.68 -6.80 -60.56
CA SER A 245 8.83 -5.88 -60.55
C SER A 245 10.08 -6.45 -61.22
N LEU A 246 10.34 -7.74 -61.10
CA LEU A 246 11.51 -8.38 -61.72
C LEU A 246 11.29 -8.64 -63.22
N LEU A 247 10.04 -8.88 -63.62
CA LEU A 247 9.65 -9.09 -65.02
C LEU A 247 9.50 -7.78 -65.81
N THR A 248 9.27 -6.65 -65.12
CA THR A 248 9.24 -5.32 -65.71
C THR A 248 10.63 -4.69 -65.72
N LEU A 249 11.10 -4.25 -66.89
CA LEU A 249 12.38 -3.52 -67.01
C LEU A 249 12.27 -2.15 -66.32
N PRO A 250 13.28 -1.71 -65.55
CA PRO A 250 13.26 -0.37 -64.97
C PRO A 250 13.33 0.67 -66.10
N ALA A 251 12.61 1.78 -65.91
CA ALA A 251 12.75 2.95 -66.78
C ALA A 251 14.22 3.41 -66.82
N PRO A 252 14.70 3.99 -67.94
CA PRO A 252 16.11 4.38 -68.07
C PRO A 252 16.52 5.35 -66.95
N GLY A 253 17.41 4.90 -66.05
CA GLY A 253 17.97 5.73 -64.97
C GLY A 253 17.69 5.32 -63.52
N HIS A 254 17.03 4.18 -63.26
CA HIS A 254 16.92 3.63 -61.88
C HIS A 254 17.78 2.37 -61.67
N PRO A 255 18.52 2.27 -60.55
CA PRO A 255 19.34 1.09 -60.27
C PRO A 255 18.46 -0.14 -60.02
N ILE A 256 18.84 -1.25 -60.66
CA ILE A 256 18.16 -2.55 -60.54
C ILE A 256 18.27 -3.05 -59.10
N GLY A 257 17.13 -3.31 -58.44
CA GLY A 257 17.09 -4.11 -57.20
C GLY A 257 16.69 -3.41 -55.89
N GLN A 258 16.24 -2.15 -55.90
CA GLN A 258 15.67 -1.50 -54.70
C GLN A 258 14.14 -1.55 -54.70
N LEU A 259 13.57 -2.19 -53.68
CA LEU A 259 12.16 -2.02 -53.30
C LEU A 259 11.99 -0.58 -52.79
N THR A 260 11.05 0.16 -53.36
CA THR A 260 10.60 1.44 -52.81
C THR A 260 9.90 1.16 -51.49
N ASN A 261 10.51 1.62 -50.39
CA ASN A 261 9.93 1.59 -49.05
C ASN A 261 8.80 2.63 -48.97
N ASP A 262 7.63 2.31 -49.51
CA ASP A 262 6.39 3.03 -49.23
C ASP A 262 5.37 2.02 -48.67
N LEU A 263 5.54 1.69 -47.38
CA LEU A 263 4.52 1.14 -46.47
C LEU A 263 4.82 1.62 -45.04
#